data_AF-A0A223EEW9-F1
#
_entry.id   AF-A0A223EEW9-F1
#
_cell.length_a   1.000
_cell.length_b   1.000
_cell.length_c   1.000
_cell.angle_alpha   90.00
_cell.angle_beta   90.00
_cell.angle_gamma   90.00
#
_symmetry.space_group_name_H-M   'P 1'
#
loop_
_entity.id
_entity.type
_entity.pdbx_description
1 polymer ?
#
loop_
_entity_poly.entity_id
_entity_poly.type
_entity_poly.pdbx_seq_one_letter_code
_entity_poly.pdbx_strand_id
1 'polypeptide(L)' 'MFKIMIIEDDEKIRKIVADTLTKWKYEVVEVMEFDHILDDFEKTSKRKRKINDFINGRSVW' A
#
# COMPACT_ATOMS: atom_id res chain seq x y z
N MET A 1 3.43 -8.53 7.52
CA MET A 1 3.42 -8.72 6.06
C MET A 1 4.14 -7.55 5.42
N PHE A 2 4.93 -7.79 4.37
CA PHE A 2 5.72 -6.77 3.69
C PHE A 2 4.89 -6.13 2.57
N LYS A 3 5.09 -4.83 2.38
CA LYS A 3 4.40 -4.02 1.37
C LYS A 3 5.43 -3.48 0.38
N ILE A 4 5.15 -3.60 -0.91
CA ILE A 4 6.04 -3.23 -2.00
C ILE A 4 5.32 -2.21 -2.87
N MET A 5 5.99 -1.09 -3.17
CA MET A 5 5.51 -0.08 -4.09
C MET A 5 6.35 -0.15 -5.37
N ILE A 6 5.69 -0.32 -6.52
CA ILE A 6 6.30 -0.41 -7.85
C ILE A 6 6.04 0.92 -8.55
N ILE A 7 7.10 1.53 -9.08
CA ILE A 7 7.03 2.73 -9.91
C ILE A 7 7.50 2.32 -11.30
N GLU A 8 6.59 2.33 -12.28
CA GLU A 8 6.85 1.85 -13.63
C GLU A 8 5.84 2.48 -14.60
N ASP A 9 6.31 3.11 -15.68
CA ASP A 9 5.47 3.80 -16.67
C ASP A 9 4.82 2.80 -17.64
N ASP A 10 5.55 1.76 -18.06
CA ASP A 10 5.01 0.71 -18.93
C ASP A 10 4.00 -0.19 -18.19
N GLU A 11 2.74 -0.14 -18.63
CA GLU A 11 1.64 -0.89 -18.03
C GLU A 11 1.88 -2.41 -18.04
N LYS A 12 2.50 -2.94 -19.09
CA LYS A 12 2.71 -4.39 -19.24
C LYS A 12 3.78 -4.86 -18.25
N ILE A 13 4.88 -4.14 -18.12
CA ILE A 13 5.94 -4.46 -17.15
C ILE A 13 5.38 -4.37 -15.73
N ARG A 14 4.71 -3.27 -15.39
CA ARG A 14 4.14 -3.03 -14.05
C ARG A 14 3.22 -4.18 -13.62
N LYS A 15 2.31 -4.61 -14.51
CA LYS A 15 1.39 -5.72 -14.25
C LYS A 15 2.10 -7.06 -14.06
N ILE A 16 3.07 -7.40 -14.92
CA ILE A 16 3.82 -8.67 -14.81
C ILE A 16 4.52 -8.78 -13.45
N VAL A 17 5.15 -7.69 -12.99
CA VAL A 17 5.84 -7.64 -11.71
C VAL A 17 4.83 -7.68 -10.55
N ALA A 18 3.76 -6.89 -10.62
CA ALA A 18 2.72 -6.84 -9.58
C ALA A 18 2.03 -8.19 -9.38
N ASP A 19 1.67 -8.89 -10.46
CA ASP A 19 1.07 -10.22 -10.43
C ASP A 19 2.00 -11.25 -9.77
N THR A 20 3.30 -11.15 -10.04
CA THR A 20 4.31 -12.05 -9.48
C THR A 20 4.44 -11.85 -7.97
N LEU A 21 4.53 -10.59 -7.52
CA LEU A 21 4.65 -10.25 -6.10
C LEU A 21 3.36 -10.58 -5.33
N THR A 22 2.20 -10.38 -5.96
CA THR A 22 0.90 -10.72 -5.37
C THR A 22 0.76 -12.24 -5.17
N LYS A 23 1.23 -13.06 -6.12
CA LYS A 23 1.29 -14.53 -5.95
C LYS A 23 2.12 -14.94 -4.74
N TRP A 24 3.19 -14.21 -4.45
CA TRP A 24 4.04 -14.39 -3.27
C TRP A 24 3.47 -13.77 -1.98
N LYS A 25 2.21 -13.33 -2.00
CA LYS A 25 1.48 -12.77 -0.85
C LYS A 25 2.04 -11.44 -0.31
N TYR A 26 2.76 -10.70 -1.15
CA TYR A 26 3.08 -9.31 -0.85
C TYR A 26 1.86 -8.41 -1.05
N GLU A 27 1.78 -7.34 -0.27
CA GLU A 27 0.88 -6.23 -0.57
C GLU A 27 1.56 -5.33 -1.58
N VAL A 28 1.02 -5.23 -2.80
CA VAL A 28 1.63 -4.47 -3.89
C VAL A 28 0.86 -3.17 -4.12
N VAL A 29 1.58 -2.07 -4.32
CA VAL A 29 1.04 -0.79 -4.76
C VAL A 29 1.72 -0.39 -6.05
N GLU A 30 0.91 -0.17 -7.08
CA GLU A 30 1.36 0.18 -8.42
C GLU A 30 1.23 1.69 -8.62
N VAL A 31 2.29 2.33 -9.11
CA VAL A 31 2.32 3.76 -9.46
C VAL A 31 2.91 3.91 -10.85
N MET A 32 2.20 4.69 -11.68
CA MET A 32 2.60 4.98 -13.06
C MET A 32 3.37 6.30 -13.16
N GLU A 33 2.95 7.31 -12.39
CA GLU A 33 3.49 8.67 -12.47
C GLU A 33 4.47 8.95 -11.32
N PHE A 34 5.61 9.53 -11.63
CA PHE A 34 6.65 9.81 -10.63
C PHE A 34 6.39 11.11 -9.82
N ASP A 35 5.62 12.04 -10.37
CA ASP A 35 5.54 13.43 -9.90
C ASP A 35 5.13 13.59 -8.43
N HIS A 36 4.30 12.69 -7.91
CA HIS A 36 3.75 12.76 -6.56
C HIS A 36 4.14 11.55 -5.69
N ILE A 37 5.28 10.93 -5.99
CA ILE A 37 5.65 9.63 -5.39
C ILE A 37 5.75 9.65 -3.86
N LEU A 38 6.21 10.76 -3.28
CA LEU A 38 6.34 10.91 -1.82
C LEU A 38 4.96 10.95 -1.15
N ASP A 39 4.02 11.69 -1.74
CA ASP A 39 2.65 11.78 -1.23
C ASP A 39 1.95 10.41 -1.31
N ASP A 40 2.15 9.70 -2.41
CA ASP A 40 1.57 8.38 -2.61
C ASP A 40 2.20 7.34 -1.70
N PHE A 41 3.51 7.43 -1.45
CA PHE A 41 4.20 6.62 -0.46
C PHE A 41 3.66 6.89 0.96
N GLU A 42 3.46 8.15 1.36
CA GLU A 42 2.90 8.50 2.66
C GLU A 42 1.46 7.99 2.84
N LYS A 43 0.59 8.17 1.83
CA LYS A 43 -0.79 7.63 1.85
C LYS A 43 -0.77 6.11 2.02
N THR A 44 0.18 5.46 1.38
CA THR A 44 0.31 4.01 1.30
C THR A 44 0.93 3.38 2.56
N SER A 45 1.81 4.11 3.23
CA SER A 45 2.54 3.67 4.43
C SER A 45 1.75 3.86 5.73
N LYS A 46 0.70 4.69 5.73
CA LYS A 46 -0.18 4.90 6.89
C LYS A 46 -0.90 3.61 7.27
N ARG A 47 -0.30 2.85 8.21
CA ARG A 47 -1.08 1.93 9.05
C ARG A 47 -2.12 2.76 9.77
N LYS A 48 -3.41 2.50 9.53
CA LYS A 48 -4.49 3.06 10.35
C LYS A 48 -4.21 2.66 11.81
N ARG A 49 -3.56 3.53 12.59
CA ARG A 49 -3.54 3.39 14.04
C ARG A 49 -5.00 3.50 14.46
N LYS A 50 -5.53 2.46 15.11
CA LYS A 50 -6.85 2.43 15.74
C LYS A 50 -6.93 3.46 16.89
N ILE A 51 -6.85 4.75 16.55
CA ILE A 51 -7.11 5.84 17.49
C ILE A 51 -8.63 5.98 17.69
N ASN A 52 -9.45 5.63 16.69
CA ASN A 52 -10.90 5.69 16.81
C ASN A 52 -11.53 4.56 17.66
N ASP A 53 -10.78 3.52 18.02
CA ASP A 53 -11.29 2.46 18.91
C ASP A 53 -11.15 2.83 20.40
N PHE A 54 -10.28 3.79 20.74
CA PHE A 54 -10.10 4.25 22.12
C PHE A 54 -11.07 5.37 22.52
N ILE A 55 -11.58 6.14 21.54
CA ILE A 55 -12.39 7.35 21.81
C ILE A 55 -13.90 7.04 21.82
N ASN A 56 -14.33 5.88 21.31
CA ASN A 56 -15.75 5.49 21.21
C ASN A 56 -16.21 4.44 22.24
N GLY A 57 -15.51 4.28 23.36
CA GLY A 57 -16.09 3.71 24.60
C GLY A 57 -16.65 2.28 24.52
N ARG A 58 -16.23 1.43 23.58
CA ARG A 58 -16.55 0.00 23.66
C ARG A 58 -15.52 -0.71 24.53
N SER A 59 -15.91 -0.79 25.81
CA SER A 59 -15.31 -1.61 26.87
C SER A 59 -14.74 -2.93 26.33
N VAL A 60 -13.49 -3.20 26.71
CA VAL A 60 -12.91 -4.54 26.64
C VAL A 60 -13.60 -5.38 27.72
N TRP A 61 -14.52 -6.25 27.28
CA TRP A 61 -14.83 -7.55 27.89
C TRP A 61 -15.02 -8.53 26.73
#